data_AF-A0A6N2CQ32-F1
#
_entry.id   AF-A0A6N2CQ32-F1
#
_cell.length_a   1.000
_cell.length_b   1.000
_cell.length_c   1.000
_cell.angle_alpha   90.00
_cell.angle_beta   90.00
_cell.angle_gamma   90.00
#
_symmetry.space_group_name_H-M   'P 1'
#
loop_
_entity.id
_entity.type
_entity.pdbx_description
1 polymer ?
#
loop_
_entity_poly.entity_id
_entity_poly.type
_entity_poly.pdbx_seq_one_letter_code
_entity_poly.pdbx_strand_id
1 'polypeptide(L)'
;MNQTKFILILIAIFSFGEITAQSIDSLNARKAELRAEISNLEGELKRTISAFPPVYGWRTGFSGLLGFSLTDMNNWVSSANKDATTSNIQVSAAGFAHLIEEKFFWRNNAQLNLGWQKLNLKTGAEDESKYQSTVDVFQISSLYGYRISPTLAASALGEFRTSVINNIFDPAYLDIGVGFTWTPNANLVVTVHPLNYNFIFSDEVEYESSLGAKVVADYNREIFDGVNLRSNLTGFMSYEDASELSNFTWTTGVNFTAFKGIGVGVEYALRWNKQETRGLDDDMQSYFVLGLSYNF
;
A
#
# COMPACT_ATOMS: atom_id res chain seq x y z
N MET A 1 54.58 18.78 -52.75
CA MET A 1 54.28 18.76 -51.31
C MET A 1 55.20 17.72 -50.68
N ASN A 2 56.21 18.17 -49.95
CA ASN A 2 57.45 17.41 -49.71
C ASN A 2 57.25 16.18 -48.80
N GLN A 3 57.93 15.08 -49.16
CA GLN A 3 58.06 13.81 -48.43
C GLN A 3 58.33 13.98 -46.91
N THR A 4 58.97 15.08 -46.52
CA THR A 4 59.23 15.46 -45.13
C THR A 4 57.95 15.67 -44.30
N LYS A 5 56.84 16.12 -44.91
CA LYS A 5 55.56 16.31 -44.21
C LYS A 5 54.81 15.00 -43.97
N PHE A 6 55.04 13.97 -44.79
CA PHE A 6 54.39 12.66 -44.63
C PHE A 6 55.04 11.85 -43.49
N ILE A 7 56.36 11.99 -43.31
CA ILE A 7 57.11 11.37 -42.21
C ILE A 7 56.74 11.98 -40.86
N LEU A 8 56.52 13.29 -40.79
CA LEU A 8 56.07 13.97 -39.56
C LEU A 8 54.65 13.55 -39.13
N ILE A 9 53.77 13.26 -40.09
CA ILE A 9 52.41 12.77 -39.79
C ILE A 9 52.44 11.29 -39.39
N LEU A 10 53.32 10.46 -39.96
CA LEU A 10 53.46 9.07 -39.52
C LEU A 10 54.06 8.94 -38.11
N ILE A 11 54.98 9.84 -37.71
CA ILE A 11 55.55 9.88 -36.35
C ILE A 11 54.51 10.40 -35.33
N ALA A 12 53.60 11.29 -35.73
CA ALA A 12 52.50 11.76 -34.89
C ALA A 12 51.40 10.70 -34.68
N ILE A 13 51.25 9.73 -35.61
CA ILE A 13 50.30 8.61 -35.47
C ILE A 13 50.90 7.47 -34.63
N PHE A 14 52.23 7.31 -34.62
CA PHE A 14 52.94 6.34 -33.76
C PHE A 14 53.22 6.81 -32.33
N SER A 15 52.80 8.03 -31.95
CA SER A 15 52.81 8.49 -30.55
C SER A 15 51.55 8.10 -29.77
N PHE A 16 50.64 7.32 -30.38
CA PHE A 16 49.61 6.56 -29.66
C PHE A 16 50.21 5.28 -29.06
N GLY A 17 50.85 5.44 -27.91
CA GLY A 17 51.31 4.36 -27.03
C GLY A 17 52.10 5.06 -25.92
N GLU A 18 51.58 5.22 -24.70
CA GLU A 18 50.95 4.22 -23.88
C GLU A 18 49.75 4.82 -23.12
N ILE A 19 48.57 4.23 -23.27
CA ILE A 19 47.56 4.31 -22.20
C ILE A 19 48.10 3.38 -21.11
N THR A 20 48.94 3.90 -20.24
CA THR A 20 49.44 3.14 -19.08
C THR A 20 48.25 2.78 -18.20
N ALA A 21 48.27 1.60 -17.57
CA ALA A 21 47.25 1.18 -16.61
C ALA A 21 47.00 2.26 -15.52
N GLN A 22 48.03 3.03 -15.16
CA GLN A 22 47.95 4.22 -14.30
C GLN A 22 46.92 5.27 -14.75
N SER A 23 46.73 5.50 -16.05
CA SER A 23 45.76 6.47 -16.57
C SER A 23 44.31 5.94 -16.48
N ILE A 24 44.10 4.64 -16.70
CA ILE A 24 42.77 4.01 -16.58
C ILE A 24 42.39 3.86 -15.10
N ASP A 25 43.33 3.47 -14.25
CA ASP A 25 43.10 3.32 -12.81
C ASP A 25 42.81 4.69 -12.16
N SER A 26 43.51 5.76 -12.57
CA SER A 26 43.22 7.11 -12.11
C SER A 26 41.88 7.65 -12.62
N LEU A 27 41.48 7.34 -13.86
CA LEU A 27 40.15 7.66 -14.40
C LEU A 27 39.03 6.88 -13.67
N ASN A 28 39.25 5.61 -13.31
CA ASN A 28 38.31 4.80 -12.54
C ASN A 28 38.21 5.27 -11.09
N ALA A 29 39.33 5.63 -10.46
CA ALA A 29 39.35 6.25 -9.14
C ALA A 29 38.57 7.58 -9.16
N ARG A 30 38.79 8.42 -10.17
CA ARG A 30 38.06 9.69 -10.33
C ARG A 30 36.56 9.48 -10.57
N LYS A 31 36.18 8.44 -11.33
CA LYS A 31 34.78 8.04 -11.52
C LYS A 31 34.16 7.53 -10.22
N ALA A 32 34.91 6.80 -9.40
CA ALA A 32 34.46 6.32 -8.09
C ALA A 32 34.28 7.49 -7.11
N GLU A 33 35.21 8.45 -7.08
CA GLU A 33 35.10 9.70 -6.32
C GLU A 33 33.86 10.49 -6.74
N LEU A 34 33.67 10.73 -8.04
CA LEU A 34 32.49 11.45 -8.55
C LEU A 34 31.19 10.72 -8.22
N ARG A 35 31.17 9.38 -8.26
CA ARG A 35 30.00 8.60 -7.83
C ARG A 35 29.75 8.70 -6.33
N ALA A 36 30.79 8.71 -5.52
CA ALA A 36 30.67 8.90 -4.08
C ALA A 36 30.17 10.31 -3.75
N GLU A 37 30.64 11.32 -4.49
CA GLU A 37 30.19 12.71 -4.37
C GLU A 37 28.73 12.86 -4.81
N ILE A 38 28.32 12.26 -5.94
CA ILE A 38 26.91 12.20 -6.37
C ILE A 38 26.06 11.51 -5.29
N SER A 39 26.50 10.38 -4.75
CA SER A 39 25.76 9.68 -3.70
C SER A 39 25.65 10.50 -2.41
N ASN A 40 26.69 11.26 -2.05
CA ASN A 40 26.67 12.16 -0.90
C ASN A 40 25.72 13.34 -1.15
N LEU A 41 25.77 13.95 -2.33
CA LEU A 41 24.90 15.04 -2.75
C LEU A 41 23.44 14.57 -2.87
N GLU A 42 23.18 13.36 -3.35
CA GLU A 42 21.85 12.74 -3.33
C GLU A 42 21.37 12.51 -1.89
N GLY A 43 22.25 12.05 -1.00
CA GLY A 43 21.94 11.88 0.42
C GLY A 43 21.71 13.20 1.16
N GLU A 44 22.41 14.27 0.79
CA GLU A 44 22.23 15.62 1.31
C GLU A 44 20.97 16.27 0.74
N LEU A 45 20.73 16.14 -0.57
CA LEU A 45 19.49 16.55 -1.23
C LEU A 45 18.27 15.86 -0.61
N LYS A 46 18.35 14.55 -0.35
CA LYS A 46 17.29 13.81 0.35
C LYS A 46 17.04 14.36 1.75
N ARG A 47 18.10 14.68 2.52
CA ARG A 47 17.99 15.33 3.83
C ARG A 47 17.36 16.73 3.76
N THR A 48 17.74 17.53 2.76
CA THR A 48 17.19 18.88 2.54
C THR A 48 15.73 18.84 2.07
N ILE A 49 15.35 17.91 1.18
CA ILE A 49 13.97 17.70 0.74
C ILE A 49 13.10 17.18 1.90
N SER A 50 13.63 16.30 2.77
CA SER A 50 12.91 15.88 3.98
C SER A 50 12.64 17.05 4.94
N ALA A 51 13.50 18.07 4.97
CA ALA A 51 13.28 19.27 5.77
C ALA A 51 12.25 20.25 5.15
N PHE A 52 12.07 20.22 3.82
CA PHE A 52 11.12 21.05 3.08
C PHE A 52 10.49 20.26 1.92
N PRO A 53 9.56 19.33 2.18
CA PRO A 53 8.93 18.58 1.11
C PRO A 53 8.19 19.55 0.18
N PRO A 54 8.37 19.44 -1.15
CA PRO A 54 7.71 20.35 -2.07
C PRO A 54 6.20 20.26 -1.90
N VAL A 55 5.54 21.44 -1.94
CA VAL A 55 4.08 21.55 -1.82
C VAL A 55 3.39 20.75 -2.92
N TYR A 56 4.04 20.65 -4.09
CA TYR A 56 3.57 19.94 -5.27
C TYR A 56 4.55 18.84 -5.73
N GLY A 57 4.05 17.88 -6.49
CA GLY A 57 4.79 16.76 -7.04
C GLY A 57 4.41 15.40 -6.44
N TRP A 58 5.17 14.37 -6.82
CA TRP A 58 4.96 13.00 -6.38
C TRP A 58 5.46 12.78 -4.96
N ARG A 59 4.65 12.08 -4.18
CA ARG A 59 4.95 11.58 -2.85
C ARG A 59 4.71 10.09 -2.85
N THR A 60 5.75 9.33 -2.62
CA THR A 60 5.69 7.87 -2.56
C THR A 60 6.06 7.41 -1.16
N GLY A 61 5.50 6.29 -0.74
CA GLY A 61 5.90 5.64 0.49
C GLY A 61 5.47 4.20 0.52
N PHE A 62 6.08 3.44 1.42
CA PHE A 62 5.83 2.03 1.63
C PHE A 62 5.86 1.73 3.13
N SER A 63 4.88 0.95 3.58
CA SER A 63 4.82 0.43 4.94
C SER A 63 4.51 -1.06 4.89
N GLY A 64 5.36 -1.88 5.48
CA GLY A 64 5.11 -3.29 5.72
C GLY A 64 5.00 -3.58 7.20
N LEU A 65 4.14 -4.52 7.58
CA LEU A 65 4.04 -5.08 8.91
C LEU A 65 4.14 -6.60 8.79
N LEU A 66 5.15 -7.18 9.42
CA LEU A 66 5.22 -8.61 9.68
C LEU A 66 4.76 -8.83 11.12
N GLY A 67 3.51 -9.26 11.26
CA GLY A 67 2.84 -9.40 12.55
C GLY A 67 2.53 -10.83 12.91
N PHE A 68 2.50 -11.09 14.21
CA PHE A 68 1.92 -12.29 14.78
C PHE A 68 0.71 -11.83 15.57
N SER A 69 -0.50 -12.31 15.24
CA SER A 69 -1.64 -12.07 16.11
C SER A 69 -1.85 -13.27 17.03
N LEU A 70 -1.90 -12.95 18.33
CA LEU A 70 -2.16 -13.87 19.44
C LEU A 70 -3.63 -13.80 19.87
N THR A 71 -4.48 -13.05 19.16
CA THR A 71 -5.82 -12.67 19.62
C THR A 71 -6.87 -13.18 18.65
N ASP A 72 -7.96 -13.71 19.21
CA ASP A 72 -9.09 -14.36 18.54
C ASP A 72 -9.57 -13.56 17.31
N MET A 73 -9.39 -14.12 16.11
CA MET A 73 -10.04 -13.61 14.90
C MET A 73 -11.52 -13.97 15.02
N ASN A 74 -12.38 -13.00 15.27
CA ASN A 74 -13.82 -13.24 15.29
C ASN A 74 -14.36 -13.12 13.85
N ASN A 75 -14.91 -14.22 13.32
CA ASN A 75 -15.66 -14.27 12.06
C ASN A 75 -15.00 -13.67 10.81
N TRP A 76 -13.66 -13.59 10.72
CA TRP A 76 -13.01 -13.07 9.52
C TRP A 76 -13.14 -14.05 8.34
N VAL A 77 -14.01 -13.73 7.38
CA VAL A 77 -14.55 -14.66 6.35
C VAL A 77 -13.50 -15.17 5.37
N SER A 78 -12.34 -14.53 5.27
CA SER A 78 -11.21 -15.07 4.51
C SER A 78 -10.54 -16.29 5.18
N SER A 79 -11.07 -16.78 6.32
CA SER A 79 -10.62 -17.95 7.06
C SER A 79 -11.46 -19.18 6.78
N ALA A 80 -10.77 -20.26 6.39
CA ALA A 80 -11.36 -21.59 6.17
C ALA A 80 -11.92 -22.24 7.45
N ASN A 81 -11.69 -21.67 8.64
CA ASN A 81 -12.24 -22.18 9.89
C ASN A 81 -12.70 -21.07 10.84
N LYS A 82 -13.91 -21.26 11.36
CA LYS A 82 -14.78 -20.22 11.93
C LYS A 82 -14.80 -20.17 13.47
N ASP A 83 -14.17 -21.13 14.16
CA ASP A 83 -14.13 -21.22 15.64
C ASP A 83 -12.77 -21.75 16.16
N ALA A 84 -11.69 -21.00 15.96
CA ALA A 84 -10.36 -21.43 16.43
C ALA A 84 -9.56 -20.33 17.12
N THR A 85 -9.35 -20.50 18.43
CA THR A 85 -8.33 -19.79 19.21
C THR A 85 -6.96 -20.35 18.83
N THR A 86 -6.32 -19.81 17.78
CA THR A 86 -4.94 -20.20 17.47
C THR A 86 -4.08 -19.05 16.98
N SER A 87 -2.77 -19.20 17.19
CA SER A 87 -1.73 -18.28 16.74
C SER A 87 -1.78 -18.14 15.21
N ASN A 88 -1.89 -16.91 14.73
CA ASN A 88 -1.85 -16.59 13.32
C ASN A 88 -0.58 -15.78 12.98
N ILE A 89 -0.09 -15.96 11.76
CA ILE A 89 0.96 -15.13 11.18
C ILE A 89 0.30 -14.27 10.12
N GLN A 90 0.47 -12.95 10.21
CA GLN A 90 -0.05 -12.02 9.22
C GLN A 90 1.07 -11.16 8.65
N VAL A 91 1.08 -11.03 7.34
CA VAL A 91 1.91 -10.10 6.59
C VAL A 91 1.00 -9.07 5.97
N SER A 92 1.19 -7.80 6.31
CA SER A 92 0.60 -6.71 5.55
C SER A 92 1.67 -5.85 4.90
N ALA A 93 1.40 -5.42 3.68
CA ALA A 93 2.22 -4.49 2.93
C ALA A 93 1.30 -3.46 2.29
N ALA A 94 1.64 -2.19 2.42
CA ALA A 94 0.92 -1.09 1.82
C ALA A 94 1.91 -0.13 1.17
N GLY A 95 1.59 0.35 -0.01
CA GLY A 95 2.36 1.36 -0.73
C GLY A 95 1.44 2.45 -1.26
N PHE A 96 2.00 3.64 -1.44
CA PHE A 96 1.28 4.75 -2.04
C PHE A 96 2.14 5.55 -3.00
N ALA A 97 1.49 6.15 -4.00
CA ALA A 97 2.08 7.11 -4.92
C ALA A 97 1.05 8.22 -5.20
N HIS A 98 1.26 9.39 -4.60
CA HIS A 98 0.35 10.52 -4.66
C HIS A 98 1.00 11.68 -5.39
N LEU A 99 0.42 12.12 -6.51
CA LEU A 99 0.75 13.37 -7.17
C LEU A 99 -0.15 14.47 -6.61
N ILE A 100 0.45 15.48 -6.00
CA ILE A 100 -0.28 16.66 -5.52
C ILE A 100 0.14 17.83 -6.39
N GLU A 101 -0.78 18.43 -7.13
CA GLU A 101 -0.55 19.67 -7.89
C GLU A 101 -1.39 20.80 -7.31
N GLU A 102 -1.30 22.01 -7.87
CA GLU A 102 -2.12 23.15 -7.45
C GLU A 102 -3.60 22.91 -7.76
N LYS A 103 -3.92 22.55 -9.00
CA LYS A 103 -5.31 22.41 -9.46
C LYS A 103 -5.90 21.01 -9.31
N PHE A 104 -5.07 19.98 -9.19
CA PHE A 104 -5.54 18.62 -9.08
C PHE A 104 -4.67 17.78 -8.15
N PHE A 105 -5.13 16.59 -7.82
CA PHE A 105 -4.34 15.55 -7.21
C PHE A 105 -4.66 14.20 -7.84
N TRP A 106 -3.72 13.27 -7.72
CA TRP A 106 -3.89 11.90 -8.13
C TRP A 106 -3.26 10.98 -7.09
N ARG A 107 -4.10 10.28 -6.33
CA ARG A 107 -3.68 9.44 -5.20
C ARG A 107 -3.86 7.98 -5.58
N ASN A 108 -2.76 7.24 -5.62
CA ASN A 108 -2.77 5.80 -5.85
C ASN A 108 -2.29 5.08 -4.60
N ASN A 109 -2.99 4.00 -4.23
CA ASN A 109 -2.62 3.17 -3.11
C ASN A 109 -2.68 1.70 -3.54
N ALA A 110 -1.81 0.88 -2.96
CA ALA A 110 -1.86 -0.57 -3.08
C ALA A 110 -1.67 -1.18 -1.69
N GLN A 111 -2.43 -2.23 -1.39
CA GLN A 111 -2.34 -2.96 -0.13
C GLN A 111 -2.45 -4.46 -0.39
N LEU A 112 -1.69 -5.22 0.38
CA LEU A 112 -1.68 -6.66 0.41
C LEU A 112 -1.72 -7.08 1.87
N ASN A 113 -2.73 -7.85 2.27
CA ASN A 113 -2.84 -8.44 3.61
C ASN A 113 -3.00 -9.95 3.44
N LEU A 114 -2.01 -10.71 3.92
CA LEU A 114 -1.96 -12.16 3.87
C LEU A 114 -1.86 -12.70 5.29
N GLY A 115 -2.67 -13.70 5.62
CA GLY A 115 -2.73 -14.32 6.93
C GLY A 115 -2.78 -15.83 6.81
N TRP A 116 -2.10 -16.51 7.72
CA TRP A 116 -2.15 -17.96 7.86
C TRP A 116 -2.39 -18.33 9.32
N GLN A 117 -3.29 -19.29 9.55
CA GLN A 117 -3.60 -19.82 10.86
C GLN A 117 -3.32 -21.33 10.89
N LYS A 118 -2.77 -21.80 12.00
CA LYS A 118 -2.68 -23.25 12.26
C LYS A 118 -3.84 -23.64 13.15
N LEU A 119 -4.68 -24.57 12.73
CA LEU A 119 -5.83 -25.02 13.52
C LEU A 119 -5.43 -26.10 14.52
N ASN A 120 -5.95 -26.01 15.75
CA ASN A 120 -5.94 -27.08 16.74
C ASN A 120 -7.40 -27.46 16.98
N LEU A 121 -7.88 -28.46 16.25
CA LEU A 121 -9.22 -29.00 16.47
C LEU A 121 -9.23 -29.74 17.81
N LYS A 122 -10.02 -29.27 18.78
CA LYS A 122 -10.14 -29.88 20.13
C LYS A 122 -10.91 -31.21 20.14
N THR A 123 -11.36 -31.72 19.00
CA THR A 123 -12.21 -32.91 18.91
C THR A 123 -11.77 -33.81 17.78
N GLY A 124 -10.88 -34.77 18.09
CA GLY A 124 -10.82 -36.15 17.57
C GLY A 124 -10.88 -36.44 16.06
N ALA A 125 -10.95 -35.45 15.18
CA ALA A 125 -10.88 -35.62 13.75
C ALA A 125 -9.41 -35.49 13.31
N GLU A 126 -9.07 -36.29 12.31
CA GLU A 126 -7.71 -36.58 11.87
C GLU A 126 -6.83 -35.35 11.63
N ASP A 127 -5.53 -35.60 11.78
CA ASP A 127 -4.39 -34.71 11.86
C ASP A 127 -4.26 -33.69 10.69
N GLU A 128 -5.09 -32.65 10.64
CA GLU A 128 -4.87 -31.50 9.73
C GLU A 128 -3.91 -30.48 10.35
N SER A 129 -2.67 -30.89 10.55
CA SER A 129 -1.55 -30.07 11.03
C SER A 129 -1.04 -29.03 10.00
N LYS A 130 -1.85 -28.66 9.00
CA LYS A 130 -1.50 -27.74 7.91
C LYS A 130 -1.97 -26.31 8.22
N TYR A 131 -1.14 -25.32 7.88
CA TYR A 131 -1.54 -23.92 7.92
C TYR A 131 -2.60 -23.65 6.85
N GLN A 132 -3.71 -23.02 7.24
CA GLN A 132 -4.77 -22.57 6.35
C GLN A 132 -4.70 -21.05 6.19
N SER A 133 -5.01 -20.54 4.99
CA SER A 133 -5.07 -19.09 4.77
C SER A 133 -6.28 -18.50 5.47
N THR A 134 -6.09 -17.37 6.15
CA THR A 134 -7.13 -16.71 6.95
C THR A 134 -7.38 -15.26 6.60
N VAL A 135 -6.41 -14.61 5.98
CA VAL A 135 -6.59 -13.28 5.38
C VAL A 135 -5.93 -13.34 4.02
N ASP A 136 -6.67 -12.95 2.99
CA ASP A 136 -6.17 -12.96 1.63
C ASP A 136 -6.82 -11.79 0.87
N VAL A 137 -6.24 -10.59 1.05
CA VAL A 137 -6.79 -9.37 0.48
C VAL A 137 -5.69 -8.59 -0.21
N PHE A 138 -5.78 -8.51 -1.53
CA PHE A 138 -5.09 -7.52 -2.34
C PHE A 138 -6.08 -6.40 -2.71
N GLN A 139 -5.62 -5.15 -2.61
CA GLN A 139 -6.41 -3.97 -2.95
C GLN A 139 -5.53 -2.96 -3.67
N ILE A 140 -6.06 -2.35 -4.72
CA ILE A 140 -5.45 -1.19 -5.39
C ILE A 140 -6.52 -0.13 -5.61
N SER A 141 -6.17 1.13 -5.37
CA SER A 141 -7.08 2.25 -5.59
C SER A 141 -6.39 3.41 -6.31
N SER A 142 -7.16 4.11 -7.11
CA SER A 142 -6.77 5.31 -7.84
C SER A 142 -7.85 6.36 -7.71
N LEU A 143 -7.52 7.45 -7.01
CA LEU A 143 -8.40 8.59 -6.78
C LEU A 143 -7.83 9.81 -7.50
N TYR A 144 -8.55 10.30 -8.50
CA TYR A 144 -8.24 11.55 -9.18
C TYR A 144 -9.21 12.64 -8.71
N GLY A 145 -8.72 13.84 -8.42
CA GLY A 145 -9.57 14.95 -8.03
C GLY A 145 -9.10 16.30 -8.59
N TYR A 146 -10.05 17.09 -9.06
CA TYR A 146 -9.85 18.48 -9.51
C TYR A 146 -10.40 19.45 -8.47
N ARG A 147 -9.55 20.35 -7.97
CA ARG A 147 -9.89 21.27 -6.88
C ARG A 147 -10.88 22.33 -7.35
N ILE A 148 -12.00 22.42 -6.62
CA ILE A 148 -13.01 23.48 -6.74
C ILE A 148 -12.68 24.59 -5.73
N SER A 149 -12.12 24.23 -4.58
CA SER A 149 -11.61 25.13 -3.55
C SER A 149 -10.28 24.59 -3.00
N PRO A 150 -9.58 25.33 -2.10
CA PRO A 150 -8.34 24.84 -1.50
C PRO A 150 -8.47 23.50 -0.78
N THR A 151 -9.66 23.17 -0.27
CA THR A 151 -9.92 21.96 0.51
C THR A 151 -10.93 21.01 -0.14
N LEU A 152 -11.67 21.42 -1.17
CA LEU A 152 -12.70 20.60 -1.82
C LEU A 152 -12.38 20.37 -3.29
N ALA A 153 -12.54 19.14 -3.75
CA ALA A 153 -12.36 18.72 -5.14
C ALA A 153 -13.54 17.90 -5.64
N ALA A 154 -13.89 18.04 -6.91
CA ALA A 154 -14.65 17.01 -7.63
C ALA A 154 -13.70 15.85 -7.94
N SER A 155 -14.11 14.62 -7.70
CA SER A 155 -13.23 13.46 -7.80
C SER A 155 -13.90 12.22 -8.37
N ALA A 156 -13.05 11.33 -8.89
CA ALA A 156 -13.42 10.01 -9.38
C ALA A 156 -12.47 8.96 -8.76
N LEU A 157 -13.01 7.82 -8.38
CA LEU A 157 -12.32 6.72 -7.71
C LEU A 157 -12.52 5.45 -8.52
N GLY A 158 -11.42 4.74 -8.77
CA GLY A 158 -11.44 3.32 -9.09
C GLY A 158 -10.78 2.55 -7.95
N GLU A 159 -11.44 1.53 -7.43
CA GLU A 159 -10.86 0.63 -6.44
C GLU A 159 -11.13 -0.82 -6.82
N PHE A 160 -10.09 -1.63 -6.80
CA PHE A 160 -10.16 -3.05 -7.08
C PHE A 160 -9.64 -3.84 -5.89
N ARG A 161 -10.37 -4.87 -5.48
CA ARG A 161 -10.05 -5.73 -4.34
C ARG A 161 -10.28 -7.20 -4.70
N THR A 162 -9.38 -8.07 -4.29
CA THR A 162 -9.46 -9.51 -4.60
C THR A 162 -8.69 -10.36 -3.59
N SER A 163 -9.00 -11.64 -3.52
CA SER A 163 -8.16 -12.72 -3.00
C SER A 163 -7.03 -13.09 -3.97
N VAL A 164 -5.88 -13.56 -3.46
CA VAL A 164 -4.66 -13.88 -4.24
C VAL A 164 -3.96 -15.21 -3.88
N ILE A 165 -4.29 -15.87 -2.77
CA ILE A 165 -3.67 -17.14 -2.31
C ILE A 165 -4.41 -18.36 -2.86
N ASN A 166 -5.67 -18.57 -2.47
CA ASN A 166 -6.37 -19.85 -2.72
C ASN A 166 -7.38 -19.77 -3.88
N ASN A 167 -8.15 -18.69 -3.96
CA ASN A 167 -9.15 -18.44 -5.01
C ASN A 167 -8.82 -17.11 -5.71
N ILE A 168 -7.83 -17.12 -6.59
CA ILE A 168 -7.35 -15.89 -7.25
C ILE A 168 -8.50 -15.28 -8.05
N PHE A 169 -8.85 -14.02 -7.76
CA PHE A 169 -9.96 -13.29 -8.40
C PHE A 169 -11.37 -13.78 -8.06
N ASP A 170 -11.54 -14.58 -7.01
CA ASP A 170 -12.84 -15.05 -6.57
C ASP A 170 -12.97 -15.05 -5.03
N PRO A 171 -13.76 -14.13 -4.43
CA PRO A 171 -14.45 -13.01 -5.07
C PRO A 171 -13.51 -11.84 -5.40
N ALA A 172 -13.80 -11.14 -6.49
CA ALA A 172 -13.20 -9.85 -6.84
C ALA A 172 -14.25 -8.74 -6.80
N TYR A 173 -13.84 -7.56 -6.35
CA TYR A 173 -14.68 -6.37 -6.19
C TYR A 173 -14.07 -5.23 -6.98
N LEU A 174 -14.88 -4.51 -7.72
CA LEU A 174 -14.49 -3.30 -8.44
C LEU A 174 -15.49 -2.18 -8.12
N ASP A 175 -15.02 -1.14 -7.45
CA ASP A 175 -15.76 0.09 -7.23
C ASP A 175 -15.34 1.15 -8.24
N ILE A 176 -16.32 1.73 -8.92
CA ILE A 176 -16.12 2.92 -9.74
C ILE A 176 -17.09 3.99 -9.27
N GLY A 177 -16.53 5.10 -8.79
CA GLY A 177 -17.30 6.16 -8.16
C GLY A 177 -16.92 7.55 -8.62
N VAL A 178 -17.89 8.47 -8.56
CA VAL A 178 -17.67 9.90 -8.74
C VAL A 178 -18.37 10.69 -7.64
N GLY A 179 -17.79 11.83 -7.28
CA GLY A 179 -18.34 12.73 -6.27
C GLY A 179 -17.32 13.77 -5.84
N PHE A 180 -17.08 13.85 -4.54
CA PHE A 180 -16.22 14.88 -3.97
C PHE A 180 -15.19 14.31 -3.02
N THR A 181 -14.05 14.99 -2.96
CA THR A 181 -13.02 14.75 -1.93
C THR A 181 -12.75 16.05 -1.19
N TRP A 182 -12.82 15.96 0.13
CA TRP A 182 -12.55 17.02 1.07
C TRP A 182 -11.25 16.73 1.83
N THR A 183 -10.31 17.64 1.74
CA THR A 183 -8.98 17.58 2.37
C THR A 183 -8.80 18.83 3.23
N PRO A 184 -9.32 18.84 4.47
CA PRO A 184 -9.26 20.02 5.33
C PRO A 184 -7.84 20.37 5.80
N ASN A 185 -6.96 19.37 5.88
CA ASN A 185 -5.55 19.53 6.22
C ASN A 185 -4.72 18.40 5.57
N ALA A 186 -3.41 18.41 5.76
CA ALA A 186 -2.50 17.43 5.15
C ALA A 186 -2.70 15.99 5.66
N ASN A 187 -3.33 15.80 6.82
CA ASN A 187 -3.43 14.54 7.52
C ASN A 187 -4.76 13.82 7.27
N LEU A 188 -5.80 14.52 6.82
CA LEU A 188 -7.15 13.98 6.63
C LEU A 188 -7.62 14.16 5.18
N VAL A 189 -8.03 13.07 4.56
CA VAL A 189 -8.67 13.05 3.23
C VAL A 189 -9.99 12.29 3.35
N VAL A 190 -11.10 12.95 3.03
CA VAL A 190 -12.43 12.36 3.07
C VAL A 190 -13.01 12.38 1.66
N THR A 191 -13.32 11.22 1.10
CA THR A 191 -13.96 11.06 -0.20
C THR A 191 -15.40 10.59 0.00
N VAL A 192 -16.34 11.27 -0.63
CA VAL A 192 -17.76 10.91 -0.64
C VAL A 192 -18.22 10.87 -2.09
N HIS A 193 -18.44 9.67 -2.58
CA HIS A 193 -18.89 9.38 -3.95
C HIS A 193 -20.33 8.86 -3.90
N PRO A 194 -21.35 9.73 -4.05
CA PRO A 194 -22.75 9.32 -4.01
C PRO A 194 -23.15 8.50 -5.25
N LEU A 195 -22.35 8.53 -6.30
CA LEU A 195 -22.54 7.69 -7.48
C LEU A 195 -21.36 6.72 -7.58
N ASN A 196 -21.44 5.63 -6.83
CA ASN A 196 -20.46 4.55 -6.85
C ASN A 196 -21.17 3.24 -7.20
N TYR A 197 -20.72 2.60 -8.28
CA TYR A 197 -21.19 1.25 -8.61
C TYR A 197 -20.18 0.23 -8.09
N ASN A 198 -20.67 -0.72 -7.28
CA ASN A 198 -19.88 -1.82 -6.75
C ASN A 198 -20.14 -3.06 -7.61
N PHE A 199 -19.19 -3.42 -8.46
CA PHE A 199 -19.20 -4.68 -9.20
C PHE A 199 -18.60 -5.78 -8.34
N ILE A 200 -19.29 -6.91 -8.26
CA ILE A 200 -18.78 -8.12 -7.61
C ILE A 200 -18.70 -9.22 -8.65
N PHE A 201 -17.53 -9.83 -8.76
CA PHE A 201 -17.25 -10.97 -9.60
C PHE A 201 -16.97 -12.16 -8.69
N SER A 202 -17.83 -13.16 -8.71
CA SER A 202 -17.63 -14.41 -7.98
C SER A 202 -18.32 -15.55 -8.71
N ASP A 203 -17.74 -16.75 -8.62
CA ASP A 203 -18.36 -17.96 -9.14
C ASP A 203 -19.44 -18.50 -8.17
N GLU A 204 -19.50 -17.97 -6.94
CA GLU A 204 -20.54 -18.26 -5.95
C GLU A 204 -21.77 -17.36 -6.16
N VAL A 205 -22.97 -17.96 -6.22
CA VAL A 205 -24.25 -17.38 -6.70
C VAL A 205 -24.85 -16.34 -5.74
N GLU A 206 -24.12 -15.90 -4.71
CA GLU A 206 -24.67 -15.14 -3.59
C GLU A 206 -24.26 -13.67 -3.53
N TYR A 207 -23.29 -13.22 -4.33
CA TYR A 207 -22.88 -11.82 -4.32
C TYR A 207 -23.69 -10.97 -5.29
N GLU A 208 -24.17 -9.81 -4.82
CA GLU A 208 -24.96 -8.87 -5.61
C GLU A 208 -24.24 -7.53 -5.78
N SER A 209 -24.02 -7.16 -7.04
CA SER A 209 -23.53 -5.83 -7.42
C SER A 209 -24.61 -4.79 -7.20
N SER A 210 -24.27 -3.60 -6.73
CA SER A 210 -25.27 -2.54 -6.54
C SER A 210 -24.72 -1.13 -6.73
N LEU A 211 -25.63 -0.21 -7.07
CA LEU A 211 -25.35 1.22 -7.04
C LEU A 211 -25.50 1.75 -5.61
N GLY A 212 -24.60 2.64 -5.20
CA GLY A 212 -24.64 3.22 -3.86
C GLY A 212 -23.74 4.42 -3.67
N ALA A 213 -23.62 4.82 -2.41
CA ALA A 213 -22.68 5.84 -1.97
C ALA A 213 -21.45 5.19 -1.32
N LYS A 214 -20.26 5.62 -1.74
CA LYS A 214 -18.99 5.23 -1.10
C LYS A 214 -18.42 6.38 -0.29
N VAL A 215 -17.98 6.08 0.92
CA VAL A 215 -17.30 7.00 1.82
C VAL A 215 -15.94 6.42 2.18
N VAL A 216 -14.88 7.19 2.00
CA VAL A 216 -13.52 6.83 2.40
C VAL A 216 -12.93 7.96 3.22
N ALA A 217 -12.46 7.69 4.43
CA ALA A 217 -11.78 8.67 5.27
C ALA A 217 -10.40 8.13 5.65
N ASP A 218 -9.36 8.77 5.12
CA ASP A 218 -7.96 8.47 5.41
C ASP A 218 -7.39 9.51 6.36
N TYR A 219 -6.94 9.07 7.51
CA TYR A 219 -6.21 9.87 8.48
C TYR A 219 -4.81 9.30 8.71
N ASN A 220 -3.78 10.13 8.54
CA ASN A 220 -2.39 9.78 8.81
C ASN A 220 -1.69 10.94 9.49
N ARG A 221 -1.17 10.72 10.69
CA ARG A 221 -0.47 11.75 11.46
C ARG A 221 0.67 11.15 12.27
N GLU A 222 1.84 11.77 12.15
CA GLU A 222 2.90 11.61 13.13
C GLU A 222 2.53 12.37 14.41
N ILE A 223 2.37 11.63 15.51
CA ILE A 223 1.93 12.18 16.81
C ILE A 223 3.11 12.50 17.71
N PHE A 224 4.19 11.72 17.60
CA PHE A 224 5.50 11.94 18.21
C PHE A 224 6.57 11.51 17.21
N ASP A 225 7.81 11.94 17.42
CA ASP A 225 8.93 11.52 16.57
C ASP A 225 9.01 9.99 16.47
N GLY A 226 8.88 9.48 15.25
CA GLY A 226 8.86 8.05 14.96
C GLY A 226 7.54 7.33 15.31
N VAL A 227 6.53 7.99 15.88
CA VAL A 227 5.22 7.39 16.18
C VAL A 227 4.17 7.93 15.21
N ASN A 228 3.74 7.06 14.30
CA ASN A 228 2.71 7.36 13.31
C ASN A 228 1.38 6.69 13.67
N LEU A 229 0.30 7.49 13.69
CA LEU A 229 -1.07 7.03 13.79
C LEU A 229 -1.71 7.05 12.40
N ARG A 230 -2.20 5.88 11.96
CA ARG A 230 -2.99 5.73 10.73
C ARG A 230 -4.38 5.22 11.06
N SER A 231 -5.39 5.81 10.45
CA SER A 231 -6.77 5.31 10.53
C SER A 231 -7.43 5.46 9.15
N ASN A 232 -8.03 4.38 8.65
CA ASN A 232 -8.79 4.36 7.42
C ASN A 232 -10.20 3.84 7.74
N LEU A 233 -11.22 4.59 7.31
CA LEU A 233 -12.60 4.12 7.29
C LEU A 233 -13.05 4.06 5.83
N THR A 234 -13.51 2.91 5.39
CA THR A 234 -14.14 2.72 4.09
C THR A 234 -15.54 2.17 4.30
N GLY A 235 -16.54 2.78 3.69
CA GLY A 235 -17.92 2.35 3.76
C GLY A 235 -18.60 2.44 2.40
N PHE A 236 -19.44 1.47 2.10
CA PHE A 236 -20.32 1.46 0.95
C PHE A 236 -21.76 1.29 1.45
N MET A 237 -22.64 2.15 0.96
CA MET A 237 -24.07 2.15 1.28
C MET A 237 -24.86 1.92 0.00
N SER A 238 -25.50 0.75 -0.11
CA SER A 238 -26.31 0.41 -1.28
C SER A 238 -27.62 1.20 -1.30
N TYR A 239 -28.05 1.61 -2.49
CA TYR A 239 -29.37 2.19 -2.73
C TYR A 239 -30.44 1.14 -3.04
N GLU A 240 -30.03 -0.08 -3.33
CA GLU A 240 -30.92 -1.19 -3.66
C GLU A 240 -31.36 -1.91 -2.36
N ASP A 241 -30.39 -2.30 -1.53
CA ASP A 241 -30.65 -2.82 -0.19
C ASP A 241 -29.57 -2.38 0.80
N ALA A 242 -29.89 -1.35 1.58
CA ALA A 242 -28.96 -0.81 2.56
C ALA A 242 -28.63 -1.79 3.70
N SER A 243 -29.50 -2.78 3.96
CA SER A 243 -29.35 -3.71 5.08
C SER A 243 -28.56 -4.96 4.75
N GLU A 244 -28.57 -5.39 3.49
CA GLU A 244 -27.90 -6.61 3.01
C GLU A 244 -26.64 -6.34 2.17
N LEU A 245 -26.60 -5.23 1.42
CA LEU A 245 -25.53 -4.96 0.44
C LEU A 245 -24.55 -3.86 0.88
N SER A 246 -24.87 -3.12 1.95
CA SER A 246 -23.93 -2.16 2.54
C SER A 246 -22.80 -2.88 3.28
N ASN A 247 -21.66 -2.21 3.41
CA ASN A 247 -20.54 -2.69 4.18
C ASN A 247 -19.70 -1.54 4.73
N PHE A 248 -18.92 -1.82 5.76
CA PHE A 248 -17.84 -0.93 6.16
C PHE A 248 -16.63 -1.70 6.66
N THR A 249 -15.46 -1.10 6.55
CA THR A 249 -14.22 -1.53 7.16
C THR A 249 -13.54 -0.32 7.78
N TRP A 250 -13.19 -0.44 9.05
CA TRP A 250 -12.40 0.53 9.77
C TRP A 250 -11.11 -0.15 10.22
N THR A 251 -9.98 0.39 9.79
CA THR A 251 -8.65 -0.06 10.20
C THR A 251 -7.94 1.09 10.89
N THR A 252 -7.39 0.84 12.07
CA THR A 252 -6.62 1.82 12.83
C THR A 252 -5.36 1.18 13.35
N GLY A 253 -4.24 1.89 13.29
CA GLY A 253 -2.96 1.37 13.73
C GLY A 253 -1.99 2.44 14.17
N VAL A 254 -1.09 2.05 15.05
CA VAL A 254 0.01 2.88 15.54
C VAL A 254 1.30 2.16 15.22
N ASN A 255 2.21 2.84 14.51
CA ASN A 255 3.53 2.33 14.18
C ASN A 255 4.59 3.19 14.86
N PHE A 256 5.43 2.56 15.67
CA PHE A 256 6.66 3.15 16.17
C PHE A 256 7.83 2.73 15.29
N THR A 257 8.58 3.68 14.77
CA THR A 257 9.79 3.47 13.97
C THR A 257 11.01 3.75 14.83
N ALA A 258 11.85 2.75 15.06
CA ALA A 258 13.02 2.86 15.92
C ALA A 258 14.29 3.19 15.11
N PHE A 259 14.74 2.31 14.21
CA PHE A 259 16.01 2.47 13.49
C PHE A 259 15.92 1.99 12.04
N LYS A 260 16.35 2.84 11.10
CA LYS A 260 16.38 2.56 9.65
C LYS A 260 15.04 2.04 9.10
N GLY A 261 13.92 2.62 9.56
CA GLY A 261 12.58 2.23 9.14
C GLY A 261 11.99 1.03 9.90
N ILE A 262 12.79 0.28 10.66
CA ILE A 262 12.31 -0.86 11.46
C ILE A 262 11.72 -0.37 12.78
N GLY A 263 10.62 -0.97 13.20
CA GLY A 263 10.10 -0.80 14.55
C GLY A 263 8.96 -1.76 14.87
N VAL A 264 7.96 -1.29 15.62
CA VAL A 264 6.85 -2.11 16.12
C VAL A 264 5.53 -1.43 15.76
N GLY A 265 4.59 -2.21 15.24
CA GLY A 265 3.26 -1.77 14.86
C GLY A 265 2.17 -2.52 15.60
N VAL A 266 1.10 -1.81 15.93
CA VAL A 266 -0.17 -2.39 16.36
C VAL A 266 -1.24 -1.97 15.37
N GLU A 267 -2.07 -2.91 14.93
CA GLU A 267 -3.21 -2.67 14.05
C GLU A 267 -4.46 -3.34 14.62
N TYR A 268 -5.58 -2.64 14.53
CA TYR A 268 -6.91 -3.15 14.80
C TYR A 268 -7.78 -2.88 13.58
N ALA A 269 -8.57 -3.88 13.17
CA ALA A 269 -9.57 -3.71 12.14
C ALA A 269 -10.92 -4.23 12.60
N LEU A 270 -11.96 -3.51 12.19
CA LEU A 270 -13.35 -3.84 12.37
C LEU A 270 -14.03 -3.80 11.00
N ARG A 271 -14.77 -4.83 10.64
CA ARG A 271 -15.49 -4.92 9.37
C ARG A 271 -16.89 -5.43 9.63
N TRP A 272 -17.85 -4.89 8.88
CA TRP A 272 -19.18 -5.44 8.76
C TRP A 272 -19.49 -5.58 7.28
N ASN A 273 -19.82 -6.80 6.85
CA ASN A 273 -20.22 -7.08 5.48
C ASN A 273 -21.06 -8.37 5.44
N LYS A 274 -22.38 -8.20 5.38
CA LYS A 274 -23.32 -9.33 5.36
C LYS A 274 -23.14 -10.29 4.20
N GLN A 275 -22.78 -9.77 3.02
CA GLN A 275 -22.57 -10.63 1.85
C GLN A 275 -21.41 -11.60 2.07
N GLU A 276 -20.37 -11.16 2.79
CA GLU A 276 -19.24 -12.03 3.16
C GLU A 276 -19.62 -12.96 4.35
N THR A 277 -20.44 -12.50 5.31
CA THR A 277 -20.75 -13.26 6.52
C THR A 277 -21.99 -14.14 6.45
N ARG A 278 -22.59 -14.34 5.27
CA ARG A 278 -23.78 -15.18 5.12
C ARG A 278 -23.58 -16.57 5.73
N GLY A 279 -24.49 -16.95 6.61
CA GLY A 279 -24.42 -18.22 7.36
C GLY A 279 -23.53 -18.19 8.61
N LEU A 280 -23.08 -17.01 9.06
CA LEU A 280 -22.50 -16.80 10.39
C LEU A 280 -23.55 -16.20 11.33
N ASP A 281 -23.38 -16.42 12.65
CA ASP A 281 -24.26 -15.87 13.68
C ASP A 281 -24.04 -14.37 13.95
N ASP A 282 -22.87 -13.84 13.55
CA ASP A 282 -22.51 -12.43 13.70
C ASP A 282 -21.82 -11.92 12.42
N ASP A 283 -22.34 -10.83 11.88
CA ASP A 283 -21.85 -10.17 10.67
C ASP A 283 -20.63 -9.27 10.92
N MET A 284 -20.30 -9.05 12.19
CA MET A 284 -19.15 -8.26 12.60
C MET A 284 -17.89 -9.13 12.61
N GLN A 285 -16.88 -8.66 11.88
CA GLN A 285 -15.56 -9.27 11.78
C GLN A 285 -14.52 -8.34 12.40
N SER A 286 -13.55 -8.88 13.12
CA SER A 286 -12.45 -8.05 13.64
C SER A 286 -11.15 -8.81 13.79
N TYR A 287 -10.04 -8.09 13.71
CA TYR A 287 -8.72 -8.61 14.04
C TYR A 287 -7.88 -7.57 14.78
N PHE A 288 -6.94 -8.06 15.57
CA PHE A 288 -5.93 -7.27 16.25
C PHE A 288 -4.55 -7.87 15.98
N VAL A 289 -3.57 -7.05 15.60
CA VAL A 289 -2.23 -7.50 15.20
C VAL A 289 -1.18 -6.66 15.91
N LEU A 290 -0.17 -7.34 16.44
CA LEU A 290 1.05 -6.75 16.96
C LEU A 290 2.23 -7.34 16.18
N GLY A 291 3.14 -6.49 15.70
CA GLY A 291 4.17 -6.96 14.78
C GLY A 291 5.39 -6.07 14.67
N LEU A 292 6.39 -6.59 13.97
CA LEU A 292 7.53 -5.81 13.51
C LEU A 292 7.10 -5.02 12.27
N SER A 293 7.29 -3.71 12.29
CA SER A 293 6.96 -2.82 11.18
C SER A 293 8.22 -2.38 10.43
N TYR A 294 8.07 -2.11 9.15
CA TYR A 294 9.08 -1.47 8.31
C TYR A 294 8.44 -0.34 7.50
N ASN A 295 8.95 0.89 7.64
CA ASN A 295 8.47 2.07 6.94
C ASN A 295 9.58 2.70 6.09
N PHE A 296 9.23 3.09 4.86
CA PHE A 296 10.11 3.78 3.90
C PHE A 296 9.37 4.90 3.16
#